data_AF-A0A100VU17-F1
#
_entry.id   AF-A0A100VU17-F1
#
_cell.length_a   1.000
_cell.length_b   1.000
_cell.length_c   1.000
_cell.angle_alpha   90.00
_cell.angle_beta   90.00
_cell.angle_gamma   90.00
#
_symmetry.space_group_name_H-M   'P 1'
#
loop_
_entity.id
_entity.type
_entity.pdbx_description
1 polymer ?
#
loop_
_entity_poly.entity_id
_entity_poly.type
_entity_poly.pdbx_seq_one_letter_code
_entity_poly.pdbx_strand_id
1 'polypeptide(L)'
;MDGWNIAAFVLYVLLVPAAFIEFMMSALGFGMATDGCHDAACDASYHEEAAIITVGVGLAVVLVATGAIMLYGLTRGKIVIIWPFVAAAAMVGVFVLGTAVLH
;
A
#
# COMPACT_ATOMS: atom_id res chain seq x y z
N MET A 1 -2.50 -25.14 13.93
CA MET A 1 -2.04 -23.76 13.70
C MET A 1 -2.25 -23.00 14.99
N ASP A 2 -1.21 -22.39 15.53
CA ASP A 2 -1.30 -21.62 16.78
C ASP A 2 -2.23 -20.42 16.61
N GLY A 3 -2.99 -20.06 17.65
CA GLY A 3 -3.95 -18.95 17.60
C GLY A 3 -3.33 -17.62 17.15
N TRP A 4 -2.05 -17.40 17.47
CA TRP A 4 -1.28 -16.25 17.00
C TRP A 4 -1.10 -16.19 15.48
N ASN A 5 -0.93 -17.33 14.81
CA ASN A 5 -0.82 -17.37 13.36
C ASN A 5 -2.17 -17.13 12.70
N ILE A 6 -3.27 -17.62 13.29
CA ILE A 6 -4.63 -17.31 12.82
C ILE A 6 -4.88 -15.81 12.90
N ALA A 7 -4.59 -15.19 14.04
CA ALA A 7 -4.70 -13.74 14.21
C ALA A 7 -3.87 -12.96 13.18
N ALA A 8 -2.64 -13.42 12.91
CA ALA A 8 -1.77 -12.80 11.90
C ALA A 8 -2.39 -12.85 10.50
N PHE A 9 -2.94 -13.99 10.08
CA PHE A 9 -3.60 -14.10 8.78
C PHE A 9 -4.89 -13.29 8.69
N VAL A 10 -5.66 -13.21 9.77
CA VAL A 10 -6.84 -12.32 9.82
C VAL A 10 -6.42 -10.87 9.63
N LEU A 11 -5.40 -10.41 10.36
CA LEU A 11 -4.85 -9.06 10.19
C LEU A 11 -4.35 -8.82 8.76
N TYR A 12 -3.64 -9.77 8.18
CA TYR A 12 -3.17 -9.68 6.80
C TYR A 12 -4.32 -9.56 5.80
N VAL A 13 -5.38 -10.37 5.95
CA VAL A 13 -6.57 -10.28 5.07
C VAL A 13 -7.26 -8.92 5.20
N LEU A 14 -7.30 -8.34 6.40
CA LEU A 14 -7.83 -6.99 6.63
C LEU A 14 -7.00 -5.89 5.94
N LEU A 15 -5.75 -6.15 5.55
CA LEU A 15 -4.96 -5.20 4.77
C LEU A 15 -5.44 -5.08 3.32
N VAL A 16 -6.13 -6.08 2.77
CA VAL A 16 -6.65 -6.02 1.40
C VAL A 16 -7.67 -4.89 1.22
N PRO A 17 -8.75 -4.78 2.03
CA PRO A 17 -9.64 -3.63 1.94
C PRO A 17 -8.96 -2.32 2.33
N ALA A 18 -7.99 -2.33 3.25
CA ALA A 18 -7.22 -1.13 3.60
C ALA A 18 -6.41 -0.61 2.41
N ALA A 19 -5.73 -1.50 1.67
CA ALA A 19 -4.98 -1.16 0.47
C ALA A 19 -5.89 -0.64 -0.64
N PHE A 20 -7.08 -1.22 -0.79
CA PHE A 20 -8.07 -0.72 -1.74
C PHE A 20 -8.53 0.70 -1.39
N ILE A 21 -8.82 0.97 -0.11
CA ILE A 21 -9.18 2.31 0.36
C ILE A 21 -8.03 3.29 0.09
N GLU A 22 -6.80 2.91 0.40
CA GLU A 22 -5.62 3.76 0.16
C GLU A 22 -5.43 4.07 -1.32
N PHE A 23 -5.56 3.08 -2.20
CA PHE A 23 -5.52 3.29 -3.64
C PHE A 23 -6.59 4.27 -4.11
N MET A 24 -7.84 4.09 -3.67
CA MET A 24 -8.95 4.98 -4.02
C MET A 24 -8.70 6.41 -3.51
N MET A 25 -8.27 6.56 -2.26
CA MET A 25 -7.95 7.86 -1.67
C MET A 25 -6.79 8.55 -2.40
N SER A 26 -5.81 7.79 -2.87
CA SER A 26 -4.69 8.30 -3.67
C SER A 26 -5.15 8.76 -5.04
N ALA A 27 -5.95 7.95 -5.74
CA ALA A 27 -6.50 8.30 -7.04
C ALA A 27 -7.38 9.57 -6.98
N LEU A 28 -8.27 9.65 -5.98
CA LEU A 28 -9.08 10.86 -5.74
C LEU A 28 -8.21 12.06 -5.33
N GLY A 29 -7.23 11.85 -4.45
CA GLY A 29 -6.38 12.92 -3.93
C GLY A 29 -5.47 13.52 -4.99
N PHE A 30 -4.87 12.68 -5.84
CA PHE A 30 -3.99 13.13 -6.91
C PHE A 30 -4.78 13.80 -8.04
N GLY A 31 -5.96 13.28 -8.41
CA GLY A 31 -6.82 13.93 -9.40
C GLY A 31 -7.38 15.28 -8.95
N MET A 32 -7.60 15.50 -7.65
CA MET A 32 -7.96 16.84 -7.15
C MET A 32 -6.77 17.82 -7.13
N ALA A 33 -5.53 17.32 -7.06
CA ALA A 33 -4.33 18.16 -7.08
C ALA A 33 -4.07 18.76 -8.48
N THR A 34 -4.62 18.14 -9.53
CA THR A 34 -4.39 18.51 -10.93
C THR A 34 -5.51 19.36 -11.54
N ASP A 35 -6.66 19.49 -10.86
CA ASP A 35 -7.81 20.32 -11.28
C ASP A 35 -7.64 21.84 -10.96
N GLY A 36 -6.46 22.23 -10.46
CA GLY A 36 -6.16 23.62 -10.09
C GLY A 36 -5.83 24.52 -11.29
N CYS A 37 -6.30 25.76 -11.29
CA CYS A 37 -6.01 26.76 -12.33
C CYS A 37 -4.69 27.53 -12.02
N HIS A 38 -3.59 26.83 -11.81
CA HIS A 38 -2.27 27.40 -11.48
C HIS A 38 -1.11 26.52 -11.99
N ASP A 39 0.06 27.11 -12.29
CA ASP A 39 1.21 26.44 -12.94
C ASP A 39 1.62 25.12 -12.26
N ALA A 40 1.54 25.05 -10.92
CA ALA A 40 1.87 23.84 -10.16
C ALA A 40 0.91 22.66 -10.43
N ALA A 41 -0.35 22.92 -10.76
CA ALA A 41 -1.30 21.88 -11.17
C ALA A 41 -1.03 21.39 -12.60
N CYS A 42 -0.56 22.27 -13.49
CA CYS A 42 -0.15 21.85 -14.82
C CYS A 42 1.06 20.91 -14.78
N ASP A 43 2.03 21.15 -13.90
CA ASP A 43 3.19 20.25 -13.72
C ASP A 43 2.78 18.91 -13.07
N ALA A 44 1.96 18.97 -12.00
CA ALA A 44 1.43 17.77 -11.35
C ALA A 44 0.55 16.90 -12.27
N SER A 45 -0.16 17.50 -13.23
CA SER A 45 -0.99 16.77 -14.19
C SER A 45 -0.19 15.81 -15.08
N TYR A 46 1.06 16.14 -15.40
CA TYR A 46 1.93 15.23 -16.16
C TYR A 46 2.41 14.03 -15.33
N HIS A 47 2.40 14.13 -14.00
CA HIS A 47 2.88 13.09 -13.09
C HIS A 47 1.75 12.32 -12.36
N GLU A 48 0.50 12.74 -12.51
CA GLU A 48 -0.66 12.14 -11.84
C GLU A 48 -0.77 10.63 -12.11
N GLU A 49 -0.77 10.23 -13.39
CA GLU A 49 -0.87 8.83 -13.78
C GLU A 49 0.30 8.01 -13.21
N ALA A 50 1.51 8.57 -13.23
CA ALA A 50 2.70 7.94 -12.67
C ALA A 50 2.59 7.77 -11.14
N ALA A 51 2.04 8.76 -10.43
CA ALA A 51 1.81 8.70 -8.99
C ALA A 51 0.76 7.62 -8.62
N ILE A 52 -0.35 7.55 -9.36
CA ILE A 52 -1.40 6.52 -9.16
C ILE A 52 -0.84 5.12 -9.43
N ILE A 53 -0.09 4.93 -10.51
CA ILE A 53 0.55 3.65 -10.85
C ILE A 53 1.55 3.26 -9.76
N THR A 54 2.34 4.21 -9.26
CA THR A 54 3.31 3.97 -8.19
C THR A 54 2.63 3.44 -6.93
N VAL A 55 1.52 4.04 -6.53
CA VAL A 55 0.75 3.58 -5.37
C VAL A 55 0.15 2.19 -5.63
N GLY A 56 -0.52 1.99 -6.77
CA GLY A 56 -1.16 0.71 -7.10
C GLY A 56 -0.17 -0.45 -7.14
N VAL A 57 0.97 -0.27 -7.81
CA VAL A 57 2.04 -1.28 -7.88
C VAL A 57 2.69 -1.48 -6.52
N GLY A 58 2.98 -0.41 -5.78
CA GLY A 58 3.60 -0.49 -4.45
C GLY A 58 2.75 -1.30 -3.48
N LEU A 59 1.44 -1.06 -3.44
CA LEU A 59 0.50 -1.81 -2.60
C LEU A 59 0.45 -3.29 -2.97
N ALA A 60 0.38 -3.60 -4.27
CA ALA A 60 0.41 -4.99 -4.75
C ALA A 60 1.71 -5.70 -4.32
N VAL A 61 2.86 -5.05 -4.47
CA VAL A 61 4.16 -5.58 -4.06
C VAL A 61 4.20 -5.83 -2.56
N VAL A 62 3.76 -4.88 -1.73
CA VAL A 62 3.75 -5.02 -0.26
C VAL A 62 2.88 -6.20 0.16
N LEU A 63 1.66 -6.33 -0.38
CA LEU A 63 0.76 -7.43 -0.03
C LEU A 63 1.36 -8.77 -0.46
N VAL A 64 1.78 -8.92 -1.72
CA VAL A 64 2.33 -10.18 -2.23
C VAL A 64 3.59 -10.60 -1.46
N ALA A 65 4.51 -9.67 -1.21
CA ALA A 65 5.73 -9.95 -0.46
C ALA A 65 5.42 -10.38 0.98
N THR A 66 4.49 -9.69 1.65
CA THR A 66 4.07 -10.02 3.01
C THR A 66 3.42 -11.39 3.07
N GLY A 67 2.50 -11.68 2.15
CA GLY A 67 1.87 -13.00 2.05
C GLY A 67 2.89 -14.12 1.85
N ALA A 68 3.86 -13.93 0.95
CA ALA A 68 4.93 -14.89 0.72
C ALA A 68 5.80 -15.12 1.97
N ILE A 69 6.18 -14.05 2.68
CA ILE A 69 6.97 -14.14 3.91
C ILE A 69 6.20 -14.83 5.02
N MET A 70 4.91 -14.54 5.20
CA MET A 70 4.07 -15.18 6.21
C MET A 70 3.89 -16.68 5.92
N LEU A 71 3.66 -17.06 4.66
CA LEU A 71 3.59 -18.46 4.25
C LEU A 71 4.91 -19.19 4.51
N TYR A 72 6.04 -18.57 4.14
CA TYR A 72 7.37 -19.13 4.40
C TYR A 72 7.64 -19.29 5.91
N GLY A 73 7.32 -18.27 6.72
CA GLY A 73 7.47 -18.31 8.17
C GLY A 73 6.63 -19.42 8.81
N LEU A 74 5.42 -19.64 8.31
CA LEU A 74 4.54 -20.72 8.76
C LEU A 74 5.16 -22.10 8.48
N THR A 75 5.75 -22.33 7.30
CA THR A 75 6.43 -23.61 6.99
C THR A 75 7.64 -23.90 7.89
N ARG A 76 8.20 -22.86 8.52
CA ARG A 76 9.34 -22.95 9.45
C ARG A 76 8.92 -23.01 10.92
N GLY A 77 7.61 -23.11 11.19
CA GLY A 77 7.06 -23.17 12.55
C GLY A 77 7.26 -21.87 13.35
N LYS A 78 7.44 -20.73 12.68
CA LYS A 78 7.62 -19.42 13.33
C LYS A 78 6.28 -18.73 13.55
N ILE A 79 6.22 -17.89 14.59
CA ILE A 79 5.10 -16.97 14.79
C ILE A 79 5.27 -15.77 13.85
N VAL A 80 4.25 -15.48 13.04
CA VAL A 80 4.32 -14.46 11.96
C VAL A 80 3.52 -13.17 12.26
N ILE A 81 3.10 -12.96 13.51
CA ILE A 81 2.20 -11.86 13.93
C ILE A 81 2.73 -10.45 13.64
N ILE A 82 4.04 -10.27 13.51
CA ILE A 82 4.66 -8.96 13.27
C ILE A 82 4.48 -8.49 11.82
N TRP A 83 4.41 -9.42 10.86
CA TRP A 83 4.42 -9.11 9.43
C TRP A 83 3.24 -8.25 8.93
N PRO A 84 1.99 -8.46 9.39
CA PRO A 84 0.88 -7.57 9.04
C PRO A 84 1.12 -6.10 9.46
N PHE A 85 1.77 -5.85 10.59
CA PHE A 85 2.09 -4.49 11.04
C PHE A 85 3.20 -3.85 10.21
N VAL A 86 4.22 -4.64 9.84
CA VAL A 86 5.28 -4.20 8.92
C VAL A 86 4.68 -3.85 7.56
N ALA A 87 3.75 -4.66 7.06
CA ALA A 87 3.05 -4.39 5.81
C ALA A 87 2.22 -3.11 5.88
N ALA A 88 1.45 -2.91 6.95
CA ALA A 88 0.68 -1.68 7.15
C ALA A 88 1.58 -0.43 7.15
N ALA A 89 2.75 -0.49 7.81
CA ALA A 89 3.71 0.61 7.77
C ALA A 89 4.31 0.83 6.37
N ALA A 90 4.59 -0.25 5.64
CA ALA A 90 5.10 -0.18 4.27
C ALA A 90 4.07 0.41 3.29
N MET A 91 2.79 0.10 3.47
CA MET A 91 1.70 0.70 2.70
C MET A 91 1.69 2.23 2.86
N VAL A 92 1.79 2.75 4.09
CA VAL A 92 1.96 4.21 4.32
C VAL A 92 3.18 4.77 3.57
N GLY A 93 4.28 4.03 3.50
CA GLY A 93 5.45 4.41 2.71
C GLY A 93 5.18 4.48 1.20
N VAL A 94 4.33 3.59 0.67
CA VAL A 94 3.89 3.61 -0.74
C VAL A 94 3.09 4.87 -1.05
N PHE A 95 2.18 5.28 -0.16
CA PHE A 95 1.46 6.55 -0.31
C PHE A 95 2.44 7.75 -0.39
N VAL A 96 3.40 7.81 0.53
CA VAL A 96 4.42 8.88 0.55
C VAL A 96 5.24 8.88 -0.74
N LEU A 97 5.62 7.72 -1.25
CA LEU A 97 6.30 7.61 -2.55
C LEU A 97 5.43 8.13 -3.69
N GLY A 98 4.13 7.82 -3.70
CA GLY A 98 3.18 8.38 -4.68
C GLY A 98 3.13 9.91 -4.62
N THR A 99 3.06 10.48 -3.42
CA THR A 99 3.05 11.96 -3.25
C THR A 99 4.35 12.62 -3.71
N ALA A 100 5.48 11.91 -3.60
CA ALA A 100 6.78 12.38 -4.07
C ALA A 100 6.97 12.22 -5.58
N VAL A 101 6.19 11.36 -6.23
CA VAL A 101 6.16 11.27 -7.71
C VAL A 101 5.29 12.37 -8.30
N LEU A 102 4.24 12.80 -7.58
CA LEU A 102 3.32 13.83 -8.05
C LEU A 102 3.94 15.24 -8.12
N HIS A 103 4.91 15.55 -7.25
CA HIS A 103 5.57 16.86 -7.14
C HIS A 103 7.02 16.79 -7.63
#